data_AF-G0UFL7-F1
#
_entry.id   AF-G0UFL7-F1
#
_cell.length_a   1.000
_cell.length_b   1.000
_cell.length_c   1.000
_cell.angle_alpha   90.00
_cell.angle_beta   90.00
_cell.angle_gamma   90.00
#
_symmetry.space_group_name_H-M   'P 1'
#
loop_
_entity.id
_entity.type
_entity.pdbx_description
1 polymer ?
#
loop_
_entity_poly.entity_id
_entity_poly.type
_entity_poly.pdbx_seq_one_letter_code
_entity_poly.pdbx_strand_id
1 'polypeptide(L)'
;MSNQVKIIIDKLDAAEVTKIKRYMANLYQLIGSDTTLTILDPRYKGDYNQLINQYEKLLSELPDIKIESFYVSQYLKSNQRDNVNQFTQDYIGNQKFTVEKKDGQRLFMQDGEVRIAIINNKAGKVTAVDFAKPGQKKPHQRVSVNTSGNIQVLRHFDDKTHLPIVDEYLDTDLNTQLVVHFDERGLRVDYQLVGWDEPVVYSEVDLYEQWFGRVIAPDDYVINMNRHYDVLFEHQHDVTKVFLM
;
A
#
# COMPACT_ATOMS: atom_id res chain seq x y z
N MET A 1 -30.11 15.72 -2.91
CA MET A 1 -29.07 14.70 -2.66
C MET A 1 -27.82 15.47 -2.30
N SER A 2 -27.09 15.04 -1.27
CA SER A 2 -25.85 15.70 -0.83
C SER A 2 -24.80 15.63 -1.93
N ASN A 3 -24.16 16.75 -2.26
CA ASN A 3 -23.09 16.75 -3.27
C ASN A 3 -21.93 15.86 -2.79
N GLN A 4 -21.29 15.14 -3.71
CA GLN A 4 -20.12 14.32 -3.39
C GLN A 4 -18.85 15.02 -3.87
N VAL A 5 -17.85 15.13 -2.99
CA VAL A 5 -16.55 15.72 -3.31
C VAL A 5 -15.46 14.69 -3.03
N LYS A 6 -14.66 14.40 -4.06
CA LYS A 6 -13.51 13.50 -4.02
C LYS A 6 -12.23 14.33 -4.08
N ILE A 7 -11.36 14.19 -3.08
CA ILE A 7 -10.08 14.91 -3.02
C ILE A 7 -8.95 13.91 -3.14
N ILE A 8 -8.23 13.93 -4.26
CA ILE A 8 -7.09 13.04 -4.50
C ILE A 8 -5.84 13.74 -3.99
N ILE A 9 -5.09 13.07 -3.10
CA ILE A 9 -3.93 13.66 -2.43
C ILE A 9 -2.61 13.04 -2.85
N ASP A 10 -1.54 13.83 -2.83
CA ASP A 10 -0.14 13.35 -2.91
C ASP A 10 0.51 13.28 -1.52
N LYS A 11 0.03 14.11 -0.58
CA LYS A 11 0.59 14.26 0.78
C LYS A 11 -0.51 14.59 1.78
N LEU A 12 -0.21 14.37 3.06
CA LEU A 12 -1.12 14.63 4.16
C LEU A 12 -0.35 15.17 5.37
N ASP A 13 0.26 16.33 5.19
CA ASP A 13 0.86 17.12 6.26
C ASP A 13 -0.02 18.32 6.63
N ALA A 14 0.40 19.10 7.63
CA ALA A 14 -0.37 20.24 8.12
C ALA A 14 -0.61 21.33 7.05
N ALA A 15 0.31 21.48 6.08
CA ALA A 15 0.14 22.44 5.00
C ALA A 15 -0.95 21.96 4.02
N GLU A 16 -0.95 20.66 3.72
CA GLU A 16 -1.95 20.07 2.83
C GLU A 16 -3.33 20.01 3.45
N VAL A 17 -3.44 19.73 4.75
CA VAL A 17 -4.70 19.87 5.48
C VAL A 17 -5.22 21.31 5.42
N THR A 18 -4.34 22.30 5.54
CA THR A 18 -4.71 23.72 5.41
C THR A 18 -5.22 24.04 4.01
N LYS A 19 -4.57 23.51 2.96
CA LYS A 19 -5.02 23.66 1.57
C LYS A 19 -6.38 23.02 1.35
N ILE A 20 -6.58 21.78 1.82
CA ILE A 20 -7.87 21.07 1.76
C ILE A 20 -8.97 21.92 2.38
N LYS A 21 -8.78 22.41 3.61
CA LYS A 21 -9.74 23.29 4.31
C LYS A 21 -10.11 24.52 3.47
N ARG A 22 -9.12 25.17 2.84
CA ARG A 22 -9.34 26.33 1.97
C ARG A 22 -10.13 25.98 0.72
N TYR A 23 -9.80 24.89 0.03
CA TYR A 23 -10.53 24.47 -1.17
C TYR A 23 -11.97 24.10 -0.85
N MET A 24 -12.20 23.39 0.25
CA MET A 24 -13.55 23.08 0.74
C MET A 24 -14.36 24.35 1.01
N ALA A 25 -13.80 25.32 1.72
CA ALA A 25 -14.49 26.57 2.02
C ALA A 25 -14.92 27.33 0.76
N ASN A 26 -14.08 27.33 -0.27
CA ASN A 26 -14.41 27.93 -1.56
C ASN A 26 -15.48 27.11 -2.31
N LEU A 27 -15.35 25.80 -2.32
CA LEU A 27 -16.29 24.92 -3.02
C LEU A 27 -17.70 24.99 -2.41
N TYR A 28 -17.82 25.09 -1.08
CA TYR A 28 -19.10 25.28 -0.40
C TYR A 28 -19.83 26.57 -0.81
N GLN A 29 -19.11 27.61 -1.24
CA GLN A 29 -19.74 28.82 -1.79
C GLN A 29 -20.38 28.56 -3.16
N LEU A 30 -19.87 27.58 -3.92
CA LEU A 30 -20.36 27.21 -5.25
C LEU A 30 -21.51 26.20 -5.18
N ILE A 31 -21.34 25.15 -4.36
CA ILE A 31 -22.21 23.95 -4.39
C ILE A 31 -23.07 23.81 -3.13
N GLY A 32 -22.92 24.69 -2.14
CA GLY A 32 -23.59 24.61 -0.85
C GLY A 32 -22.88 23.68 0.16
N SER A 33 -23.31 23.77 1.42
CA SER A 33 -22.69 23.04 2.54
C SER A 33 -23.23 21.64 2.78
N ASP A 34 -24.33 21.24 2.12
CA ASP A 34 -24.81 19.86 2.13
C ASP A 34 -23.96 19.03 1.16
N THR A 35 -22.78 18.64 1.64
CA THR A 35 -21.75 17.95 0.86
C THR A 35 -21.09 16.86 1.70
N THR A 36 -20.85 15.70 1.09
CA THR A 36 -20.03 14.62 1.66
C THR A 36 -18.63 14.67 1.04
N LEU A 37 -17.60 14.72 1.90
CA LEU A 37 -16.21 14.73 1.46
C LEU A 37 -15.58 13.35 1.61
N THR A 38 -14.86 12.92 0.58
CA THR A 38 -14.00 11.73 0.61
C THR A 38 -12.58 12.10 0.17
N ILE A 39 -11.59 11.83 1.00
CA ILE A 39 -10.17 11.89 0.60
C ILE A 39 -9.80 10.54 -0.01
N LEU A 40 -9.28 10.58 -1.23
CA LEU A 40 -8.71 9.44 -1.93
C LEU A 40 -7.19 9.47 -1.75
N ASP A 41 -6.65 8.50 -1.01
CA ASP A 41 -5.23 8.41 -0.71
C ASP A 41 -4.54 7.26 -1.48
N PRO A 42 -3.83 7.56 -2.60
CA PRO A 42 -3.12 6.56 -3.39
C PRO A 42 -1.75 6.18 -2.79
N ARG A 43 -1.27 6.85 -1.74
CA ARG A 43 0.13 6.79 -1.33
C ARG A 43 0.49 5.41 -0.75
N TYR A 44 1.56 4.81 -1.25
CA TYR A 44 2.19 3.66 -0.61
C TYR A 44 3.04 4.07 0.60
N LYS A 45 2.92 3.33 1.71
CA LYS A 45 3.86 3.35 2.83
C LYS A 45 4.21 1.94 3.25
N GLY A 46 5.50 1.67 3.45
CA GLY A 46 5.99 0.39 4.01
C GLY A 46 5.63 0.17 5.49
N ASP A 47 4.73 0.97 6.05
CA ASP A 47 4.15 0.79 7.38
C ASP A 47 2.77 1.44 7.40
N TYR A 48 1.73 0.67 7.06
CA TYR A 48 0.36 1.21 6.94
C TYR A 48 -0.19 1.77 8.26
N ASN A 49 0.34 1.37 9.41
CA ASN A 49 -0.04 1.96 10.70
C ASN A 49 0.30 3.46 10.78
N GLN A 50 1.35 3.92 10.07
CA GLN A 50 1.64 5.34 9.98
C GLN A 50 0.56 6.10 9.22
N LEU A 51 0.01 5.51 8.16
CA LEU A 51 -1.10 6.10 7.41
C LEU A 51 -2.37 6.12 8.28
N ILE A 52 -2.70 5.01 8.95
CA ILE A 52 -3.85 4.92 9.86
C ILE A 52 -3.78 6.01 10.94
N ASN A 53 -2.61 6.18 11.59
CA ASN A 53 -2.43 7.24 12.59
C ASN A 53 -2.56 8.65 11.99
N GLN A 54 -2.13 8.88 10.75
CA GLN A 54 -2.34 10.17 10.06
C GLN A 54 -3.83 10.42 9.80
N TYR A 55 -4.58 9.37 9.43
CA TYR A 55 -6.03 9.44 9.21
C TYR A 55 -6.79 9.72 10.50
N GLU A 56 -6.46 9.05 11.61
CA GLU A 56 -7.07 9.32 12.92
C GLU A 56 -6.86 10.77 13.36
N LYS A 57 -5.63 11.30 13.19
CA LYS A 57 -5.34 12.70 13.46
C LYS A 57 -6.17 13.62 12.55
N LEU A 58 -6.27 13.31 11.27
CA LEU A 58 -7.06 14.11 10.34
C LEU A 58 -8.55 14.14 10.71
N LEU A 59 -9.12 12.98 11.04
CA LEU A 59 -10.51 12.86 11.48
C LEU A 59 -10.78 13.64 12.78
N SER A 60 -9.78 13.82 13.64
CA SER A 60 -9.93 14.71 14.80
C SER A 60 -10.01 16.20 14.43
N GLU A 61 -9.40 16.60 13.31
CA GLU A 61 -9.43 17.98 12.80
C GLU A 61 -10.59 18.25 11.84
N LEU A 62 -11.09 17.20 11.18
CA LEU A 62 -12.12 17.21 10.15
C LEU A 62 -13.03 15.98 10.36
N PRO A 63 -13.96 16.01 11.33
CA PRO A 63 -14.70 14.82 11.76
C PRO A 63 -15.68 14.27 10.71
N ASP A 64 -16.15 15.10 9.78
CA ASP A 64 -17.19 14.73 8.82
C ASP A 64 -16.65 14.23 7.46
N ILE A 65 -15.34 13.92 7.39
CA ILE A 65 -14.73 13.43 6.15
C ILE A 65 -14.67 11.90 6.14
N LYS A 66 -14.74 11.34 4.94
CA LYS A 66 -14.37 9.94 4.67
C LYS A 66 -12.95 9.90 4.13
N ILE A 67 -12.25 8.80 4.38
CA ILE A 67 -10.92 8.54 3.81
C ILE A 67 -10.96 7.16 3.18
N GLU A 68 -10.72 7.10 1.88
CA GLU A 68 -10.52 5.87 1.13
C GLU A 68 -9.08 5.80 0.66
N SER A 69 -8.31 4.92 1.28
CA SER A 69 -6.91 4.72 0.92
C SER A 69 -6.76 3.47 0.06
N PHE A 70 -6.09 3.60 -1.08
CA PHE A 70 -5.91 2.50 -2.03
C PHE A 70 -5.27 1.28 -1.35
N TYR A 71 -4.16 1.47 -0.65
CA TYR A 71 -3.46 0.38 0.01
C TYR A 71 -4.13 -0.08 1.32
N VAL A 72 -4.57 0.84 2.17
CA VAL A 72 -5.10 0.48 3.49
C VAL A 72 -6.46 -0.23 3.40
N SER A 73 -7.31 0.18 2.46
CA SER A 73 -8.64 -0.43 2.25
C SER A 73 -8.55 -1.88 1.79
N GLN A 74 -7.53 -2.20 0.99
CA GLN A 74 -7.26 -3.56 0.53
C GLN A 74 -6.57 -4.39 1.62
N TYR A 75 -5.72 -3.75 2.42
CA TYR A 75 -4.91 -4.41 3.45
C TYR A 75 -5.69 -4.87 4.69
N LEU A 76 -6.53 -3.99 5.28
CA LEU A 76 -7.15 -4.25 6.58
C LEU A 76 -8.41 -5.12 6.45
N LYS A 77 -8.25 -6.45 6.47
CA LYS A 77 -9.37 -7.40 6.51
C LYS A 77 -9.71 -7.91 7.90
N SER A 78 -8.74 -7.91 8.81
CA SER A 78 -8.90 -8.37 10.18
C SER A 78 -8.06 -7.55 11.16
N ASN A 79 -8.36 -7.70 12.46
CA ASN A 79 -7.58 -7.11 13.56
C ASN A 79 -6.37 -7.98 13.94
N GLN A 80 -6.00 -8.97 13.12
CA GLN A 80 -4.87 -9.84 13.38
C GLN A 80 -3.58 -9.03 13.51
N ARG A 81 -2.68 -9.49 14.38
CA ARG A 81 -1.35 -8.91 14.58
C ARG A 81 -0.31 -10.02 14.52
N ASP A 82 0.93 -9.63 14.24
CA ASP A 82 2.08 -10.53 14.27
C ASP A 82 1.96 -11.76 13.34
N ASN A 83 1.26 -11.62 12.20
CA ASN A 83 1.07 -12.72 11.25
C ASN A 83 2.40 -13.23 10.64
N VAL A 84 3.48 -12.43 10.72
CA VAL A 84 4.83 -12.84 10.28
C VAL A 84 5.34 -14.05 11.05
N ASN A 85 4.99 -14.19 12.32
CA ASN A 85 5.44 -15.30 13.14
C ASN A 85 4.80 -16.61 12.68
N GLN A 86 3.49 -16.61 12.43
CA GLN A 86 2.79 -17.77 11.89
C GLN A 86 3.33 -18.12 10.50
N PHE A 87 3.45 -17.14 9.61
CA PHE A 87 4.01 -17.35 8.27
C PHE A 87 5.41 -17.96 8.30
N THR A 88 6.28 -17.48 9.20
CA THR A 88 7.64 -18.02 9.36
C THR A 88 7.62 -19.44 9.92
N GLN A 89 6.72 -19.75 10.87
CA GLN A 89 6.56 -21.10 11.41
C GLN A 89 6.04 -22.07 10.35
N ASP A 90 5.08 -21.65 9.52
CA ASP A 90 4.55 -22.46 8.43
C ASP A 90 5.63 -22.75 7.39
N TYR A 91 6.48 -21.76 7.07
CA TYR A 91 7.64 -21.96 6.20
C TYR A 91 8.65 -22.97 6.77
N ILE A 92 8.90 -22.92 8.08
CA ILE A 92 9.77 -23.89 8.77
C ILE A 92 9.16 -25.30 8.74
N GLY A 93 7.85 -25.40 8.95
CA GLY A 93 7.13 -26.67 9.05
C GLY A 93 7.76 -27.62 10.07
N ASN A 94 8.04 -28.85 9.64
CA ASN A 94 8.67 -29.88 10.49
C ASN A 94 10.21 -29.91 10.41
N GLN A 95 10.82 -28.94 9.73
CA GLN A 95 12.27 -28.92 9.54
C GLN A 95 12.98 -28.46 10.82
N LYS A 96 14.20 -28.98 11.04
CA LYS A 96 15.02 -28.60 12.18
C LYS A 96 15.96 -27.46 11.78
N PHE A 97 15.91 -26.38 12.54
CA PHE A 97 16.81 -25.24 12.41
C PHE A 97 17.61 -25.05 13.69
N THR A 98 18.87 -24.64 13.54
CA THR A 98 19.66 -24.06 14.62
C THR A 98 19.42 -22.55 14.62
N VAL A 99 19.12 -21.97 15.78
CA VAL A 99 18.88 -20.53 15.89
C VAL A 99 20.13 -19.84 16.41
N GLU A 100 20.63 -18.88 15.65
CA GLU A 100 21.77 -18.04 16.05
C GLU A 100 21.34 -16.57 16.17
N LYS A 101 22.05 -15.83 17.02
CA LYS A 101 21.89 -14.38 17.14
C LYS A 101 23.20 -13.70 16.79
N LYS A 102 23.22 -12.96 15.68
CA LYS A 102 24.40 -12.25 15.18
C LYS A 102 24.03 -10.79 14.93
N ASP A 103 24.80 -9.86 15.49
CA ASP A 103 24.59 -8.42 15.33
C ASP A 103 23.15 -7.94 15.66
N GLY A 104 22.49 -8.60 16.63
CA GLY A 104 21.10 -8.32 17.00
C GLY A 104 20.05 -8.94 16.07
N GLN A 105 20.46 -9.56 14.97
CA GLN A 105 19.64 -10.30 14.02
C GLN A 105 19.43 -11.75 14.50
N ARG A 106 18.21 -12.28 14.34
CA ARG A 106 17.93 -13.71 14.56
C ARG A 106 18.04 -14.44 13.23
N LEU A 107 18.87 -15.48 13.19
CA LEU A 107 19.16 -16.30 12.01
C LEU A 107 18.73 -17.73 12.29
N PHE A 108 18.02 -18.35 11.35
CA PHE A 108 17.69 -19.77 11.37
C PHE A 108 18.59 -20.46 10.35
N MET A 109 19.42 -21.37 10.86
CA MET A 109 20.45 -22.07 10.13
C MET A 109 20.05 -23.52 9.88
N GLN A 110 20.40 -24.04 8.72
CA GLN A 110 20.28 -25.46 8.38
C GLN A 110 21.51 -25.85 7.55
N ASP A 111 22.16 -26.97 7.89
CA ASP A 111 23.36 -27.47 7.20
C ASP A 111 24.49 -26.43 7.10
N GLY A 112 24.61 -25.56 8.10
CA GLY A 112 25.62 -24.50 8.16
C GLY A 112 25.29 -23.24 7.33
N GLU A 113 24.12 -23.17 6.70
CA GLU A 113 23.68 -22.04 5.86
C GLU A 113 22.51 -21.28 6.49
N VAL A 114 22.47 -19.96 6.28
CA VAL A 114 21.35 -19.11 6.71
C VAL A 114 20.16 -19.38 5.79
N ARG A 115 19.05 -19.83 6.37
CA ARG A 115 17.81 -20.13 5.63
C ARG A 115 16.71 -19.14 5.88
N ILE A 116 16.66 -18.58 7.09
CA ILE A 116 15.72 -17.51 7.44
C ILE A 116 16.49 -16.44 8.21
N ALA A 117 16.35 -15.18 7.80
CA ALA A 117 16.98 -14.06 8.47
C ALA A 117 15.95 -13.01 8.86
N ILE A 118 15.78 -12.79 10.16
CA ILE A 118 14.82 -11.81 10.71
C ILE A 118 15.49 -10.43 10.77
N ILE A 119 15.10 -9.51 9.89
CA ILE A 119 15.70 -8.18 9.77
C ILE A 119 14.97 -7.19 10.68
N ASN A 120 15.71 -6.60 11.61
CA ASN A 120 15.20 -5.62 12.56
C ASN A 120 15.66 -4.20 12.20
N ASN A 121 14.84 -3.20 12.53
CA ASN A 121 15.29 -1.80 12.56
C ASN A 121 16.15 -1.50 13.79
N LYS A 122 16.67 -0.27 13.89
CA LYS A 122 17.48 0.19 15.02
C LYS A 122 16.76 0.12 16.38
N ALA A 123 15.42 0.13 16.39
CA ALA A 123 14.61 -0.01 17.60
C ALA A 123 14.31 -1.48 17.95
N GLY A 124 14.87 -2.44 17.21
CA GLY A 124 14.69 -3.87 17.46
C GLY A 124 13.37 -4.45 16.95
N LYS A 125 12.56 -3.69 16.20
CA LYS A 125 11.33 -4.19 15.59
C LYS A 125 11.62 -4.89 14.27
N VAL A 126 10.96 -6.01 14.02
CA VAL A 126 11.02 -6.72 12.73
C VAL A 126 10.48 -5.82 11.63
N THR A 127 11.22 -5.73 10.54
CA THR A 127 10.86 -4.94 9.34
C THR A 127 10.84 -5.79 8.08
N ALA A 128 11.56 -6.92 8.08
CA ALA A 128 11.51 -7.89 7.01
C ALA A 128 11.95 -9.27 7.50
N VAL A 129 11.59 -10.30 6.75
CA VAL A 129 12.17 -11.64 6.90
C VAL A 129 12.60 -12.15 5.52
N ASP A 130 13.85 -12.58 5.43
CA ASP A 130 14.43 -13.19 4.24
C ASP A 130 14.36 -14.71 4.32
N PHE A 131 13.97 -15.35 3.22
CA PHE A 131 13.89 -16.80 3.08
C PHE A 131 14.77 -17.28 1.92
N ALA A 132 15.68 -18.20 2.19
CA ALA A 132 16.56 -18.82 1.19
C ALA A 132 16.23 -20.30 1.00
N LYS A 133 16.41 -20.83 -0.22
CA LYS A 133 16.33 -22.27 -0.52
C LYS A 133 17.62 -23.00 -0.12
N PRO A 134 17.62 -24.35 -0.01
CA PRO A 134 18.85 -25.08 0.31
C PRO A 134 19.91 -24.86 -0.76
N GLY A 135 21.15 -24.58 -0.35
CA GLY A 135 22.26 -24.31 -1.26
C GLY A 135 22.25 -22.89 -1.85
N GLN A 136 21.33 -22.01 -1.45
CA GLN A 136 21.30 -20.62 -1.87
C GLN A 136 21.80 -19.69 -0.76
N LYS A 137 22.75 -18.81 -1.11
CA LYS A 137 23.28 -17.77 -0.20
C LYS A 137 22.43 -16.50 -0.14
N LYS A 138 21.51 -16.33 -1.08
CA LYS A 138 20.65 -15.16 -1.23
C LYS A 138 19.19 -15.58 -1.11
N PRO A 139 18.31 -14.72 -0.60
CA PRO A 139 16.90 -15.04 -0.47
C PRO A 139 16.26 -15.22 -1.85
N HIS A 140 15.38 -16.22 -1.93
CA HIS A 140 14.43 -16.35 -3.04
C HIS A 140 13.14 -15.58 -2.74
N GLN A 141 12.89 -15.27 -1.46
CA GLN A 141 11.72 -14.53 -0.99
C GLN A 141 12.07 -13.58 0.16
N ARG A 142 11.38 -12.44 0.22
CA ARG A 142 11.41 -11.50 1.35
C ARG A 142 10.00 -11.05 1.68
N VAL A 143 9.62 -11.12 2.94
CA VAL A 143 8.41 -10.43 3.43
C VAL A 143 8.78 -9.09 4.04
N SER A 144 8.01 -8.05 3.76
CA SER A 144 8.08 -6.73 4.40
C SER A 144 7.02 -6.63 5.49
N VAL A 145 7.42 -6.16 6.67
CA VAL A 145 6.62 -6.25 7.90
C VAL A 145 6.36 -4.86 8.46
N ASN A 146 5.09 -4.58 8.77
CA ASN A 146 4.67 -3.32 9.38
C ASN A 146 4.97 -3.28 10.90
N THR A 147 4.72 -2.15 11.53
CA THR A 147 5.01 -1.99 12.97
C THR A 147 4.15 -2.83 13.92
N SER A 148 3.08 -3.45 13.43
CA SER A 148 2.24 -4.42 14.16
C SER A 148 2.69 -5.87 13.98
N GLY A 149 3.79 -6.11 13.26
CA GLY A 149 4.29 -7.46 12.99
C GLY A 149 3.54 -8.17 11.85
N ASN A 150 2.73 -7.46 11.07
CA ASN A 150 2.02 -8.05 9.94
C ASN A 150 2.79 -7.85 8.63
N ILE A 151 2.76 -8.87 7.78
CA ILE A 151 3.30 -8.83 6.42
C ILE A 151 2.41 -7.94 5.56
N GLN A 152 3.03 -7.03 4.80
CA GLN A 152 2.36 -6.18 3.80
C GLN A 152 2.70 -6.58 2.37
N VAL A 153 3.94 -7.04 2.16
CA VAL A 153 4.45 -7.38 0.83
C VAL A 153 5.27 -8.64 0.91
N LEU A 154 4.96 -9.63 0.07
CA LEU A 154 5.82 -10.77 -0.23
C LEU A 154 6.50 -10.54 -1.57
N ARG A 155 7.83 -10.40 -1.54
CA ARG A 155 8.67 -10.23 -2.72
C ARG A 155 9.32 -11.55 -3.10
N HIS A 156 9.26 -11.90 -4.36
CA HIS A 156 9.98 -13.03 -4.95
C HIS A 156 11.17 -12.53 -5.76
N PHE A 157 12.27 -13.27 -5.72
CA PHE A 157 13.49 -12.97 -6.44
C PHE A 157 13.81 -14.08 -7.45
N ASP A 158 14.37 -13.69 -8.58
CA ASP A 158 14.92 -14.63 -9.55
C ASP A 158 16.10 -15.40 -8.93
N ASP A 159 16.11 -16.72 -9.08
CA ASP A 159 17.11 -17.60 -8.46
C ASP A 159 18.54 -17.34 -8.99
N LYS A 160 18.69 -16.76 -10.20
CA LYS A 160 20.00 -16.55 -10.85
C LYS A 160 20.52 -15.13 -10.68
N THR A 161 19.70 -14.15 -10.99
CA THR A 161 20.05 -12.72 -10.99
C THR A 161 19.83 -12.09 -9.61
N HIS A 162 18.94 -12.67 -8.80
CA HIS A 162 18.48 -12.12 -7.51
C HIS A 162 17.82 -10.75 -7.62
N LEU A 163 17.34 -10.40 -8.81
CA LEU A 163 16.48 -9.25 -9.02
C LEU A 163 15.04 -9.61 -8.61
N PRO A 164 14.24 -8.61 -8.17
CA PRO A 164 12.82 -8.85 -7.92
C PRO A 164 12.14 -9.30 -9.21
N ILE A 165 11.23 -10.26 -9.09
CA ILE A 165 10.38 -10.72 -10.20
C ILE A 165 8.91 -10.40 -9.95
N VAL A 166 8.47 -10.46 -8.68
CA VAL A 166 7.09 -10.25 -8.28
C VAL A 166 7.06 -9.63 -6.87
N ASP A 167 6.22 -8.62 -6.69
CA ASP A 167 5.72 -8.19 -5.39
C ASP A 167 4.24 -8.56 -5.28
N GLU A 168 3.89 -9.30 -4.24
CA GLU A 168 2.52 -9.57 -3.83
C GLU A 168 2.19 -8.69 -2.62
N TYR A 169 1.25 -7.77 -2.79
CA TYR A 169 0.71 -6.96 -1.71
C TYR A 169 -0.42 -7.76 -1.05
N LEU A 170 -0.22 -8.11 0.21
CA LEU A 170 -1.07 -9.02 0.96
C LEU A 170 -2.00 -8.26 1.89
N ASP A 171 -3.18 -8.79 2.16
CA ASP A 171 -4.00 -8.36 3.29
C ASP A 171 -3.51 -8.95 4.64
N THR A 172 -4.16 -8.56 5.74
CA THR A 172 -3.84 -9.07 7.08
C THR A 172 -4.01 -10.58 7.25
N ASP A 173 -4.79 -11.20 6.38
CA ASP A 173 -5.06 -12.65 6.36
C ASP A 173 -4.15 -13.38 5.34
N LEU A 174 -3.18 -12.65 4.77
CA LEU A 174 -2.16 -13.12 3.82
C LEU A 174 -2.69 -13.49 2.44
N ASN A 175 -3.85 -12.96 2.04
CA ASN A 175 -4.35 -13.08 0.67
C ASN A 175 -3.83 -11.93 -0.19
N THR A 176 -3.33 -12.26 -1.38
CA THR A 176 -2.84 -11.28 -2.35
C THR A 176 -3.99 -10.40 -2.87
N GLN A 177 -3.80 -9.08 -2.82
CA GLN A 177 -4.75 -8.07 -3.30
C GLN A 177 -4.21 -7.31 -4.53
N LEU A 178 -2.89 -7.17 -4.64
CA LEU A 178 -2.23 -6.55 -5.79
C LEU A 178 -0.95 -7.32 -6.11
N VAL A 179 -0.75 -7.63 -7.39
CA VAL A 179 0.47 -8.21 -7.92
C VAL A 179 1.18 -7.16 -8.76
N VAL A 180 2.50 -7.03 -8.58
CA VAL A 180 3.36 -6.18 -9.40
C VAL A 180 4.50 -7.03 -9.95
N HIS A 181 4.63 -7.10 -11.27
CA HIS A 181 5.70 -7.83 -11.94
C HIS A 181 6.86 -6.93 -12.30
N PHE A 182 8.05 -7.52 -12.39
CA PHE A 182 9.29 -6.84 -12.71
C PHE A 182 9.98 -7.46 -13.92
N ASP A 183 10.63 -6.64 -14.75
CA ASP A 183 11.47 -7.10 -15.86
C ASP A 183 12.84 -7.63 -15.41
N GLU A 184 13.63 -8.08 -16.38
CA GLU A 184 15.01 -8.52 -16.20
C GLU A 184 15.96 -7.45 -15.64
N ARG A 185 15.55 -6.18 -15.61
CA ARG A 185 16.30 -5.06 -15.03
C ARG A 185 15.82 -4.71 -13.62
N GLY A 186 14.81 -5.41 -13.10
CA GLY A 186 14.17 -5.14 -11.82
C GLY A 186 13.29 -3.89 -11.82
N LEU A 187 12.79 -3.49 -13.00
CA LEU A 187 11.83 -2.39 -13.15
C LEU A 187 10.41 -2.95 -13.22
N ARG A 188 9.45 -2.24 -12.60
CA ARG A 188 8.03 -2.62 -12.65
C ARG A 188 7.54 -2.57 -14.11
N VAL A 189 6.82 -3.60 -14.53
CA VAL A 189 6.29 -3.70 -15.90
C VAL A 189 4.78 -3.79 -15.98
N ASP A 190 4.14 -4.41 -15.01
CA ASP A 190 2.70 -4.52 -14.97
C ASP A 190 2.16 -4.70 -13.54
N TYR A 191 0.86 -4.45 -13.42
CA TYR A 191 0.11 -4.40 -12.19
C TYR A 191 -1.23 -5.13 -12.37
N GLN A 192 -1.64 -5.89 -11.36
CA GLN A 192 -2.92 -6.59 -11.35
C GLN A 192 -3.60 -6.51 -9.99
N LEU A 193 -4.82 -5.94 -9.96
CA LEU A 193 -5.70 -6.00 -8.79
C LEU A 193 -6.35 -7.38 -8.71
N VAL A 194 -5.98 -8.15 -7.69
CA VAL A 194 -6.49 -9.51 -7.49
C VAL A 194 -7.90 -9.46 -6.92
N GLY A 195 -8.80 -10.27 -7.48
CA GLY A 195 -10.21 -10.30 -7.08
C GLY A 195 -11.05 -9.15 -7.67
N TRP A 196 -10.45 -8.28 -8.47
CA TRP A 196 -11.15 -7.28 -9.26
C TRP A 196 -11.36 -7.83 -10.67
N ASP A 197 -12.55 -7.60 -11.25
CA ASP A 197 -12.82 -7.85 -12.66
C ASP A 197 -12.22 -6.74 -13.54
N GLU A 198 -10.91 -6.52 -13.39
CA GLU A 198 -10.14 -5.51 -14.12
C GLU A 198 -8.96 -6.17 -14.84
N PRO A 199 -8.57 -5.67 -16.02
CA PRO A 199 -7.43 -6.19 -16.75
C PRO A 199 -6.10 -5.86 -16.06
N VAL A 200 -5.06 -6.61 -16.43
CA VAL A 200 -3.66 -6.24 -16.14
C VAL A 200 -3.34 -4.91 -16.84
N VAL A 201 -2.63 -4.04 -16.14
CA VAL A 201 -2.22 -2.72 -16.66
C VAL A 201 -0.72 -2.52 -16.58
N TYR A 202 -0.19 -1.64 -17.41
CA TYR A 202 1.26 -1.48 -17.63
C TYR A 202 1.82 -0.17 -17.07
N SER A 203 1.01 0.58 -16.33
CA SER A 203 1.45 1.77 -15.60
C SER A 203 0.71 1.92 -14.27
N GLU A 204 1.34 2.64 -13.34
CA GLU A 204 0.70 2.97 -12.07
C GLU A 204 -0.51 3.90 -12.27
N VAL A 205 -0.49 4.75 -13.30
CA VAL A 205 -1.59 5.65 -13.64
C VAL A 205 -2.84 4.86 -14.02
N ASP A 206 -2.71 3.86 -14.89
CA ASP A 206 -3.82 2.99 -15.30
C ASP A 206 -4.36 2.17 -14.12
N LEU A 207 -3.49 1.76 -13.19
CA LEU A 207 -3.90 1.07 -11.96
C LEU A 207 -4.81 1.95 -11.09
N TYR A 208 -4.44 3.22 -10.92
CA TYR A 208 -5.28 4.15 -10.17
C TYR A 208 -6.51 4.59 -10.94
N GLU A 209 -6.49 4.60 -12.28
CA GLU A 209 -7.68 4.80 -13.10
C GLU A 209 -8.74 3.74 -12.81
N GLN A 210 -8.36 2.46 -12.76
CA GLN A 210 -9.27 1.36 -12.38
C GLN A 210 -9.89 1.58 -10.99
N TRP A 211 -9.10 2.04 -10.03
CA TRP A 211 -9.59 2.36 -8.70
C TRP A 211 -10.54 3.58 -8.71
N PHE A 212 -10.12 4.68 -9.32
CA PHE A 212 -10.89 5.92 -9.42
C PHE A 212 -12.23 5.69 -10.12
N GLY A 213 -12.26 4.91 -11.20
CA GLY A 213 -13.49 4.56 -11.91
C GLY A 213 -14.54 3.83 -11.07
N ARG A 214 -14.16 3.22 -9.93
CA ARG A 214 -15.10 2.61 -8.98
C ARG A 214 -15.57 3.55 -7.87
N VAL A 215 -14.77 4.56 -7.53
CA VAL A 215 -15.02 5.41 -6.34
C VAL A 215 -15.46 6.83 -6.68
N ILE A 216 -15.23 7.29 -7.92
CA ILE A 216 -15.63 8.60 -8.43
C ILE A 216 -16.76 8.40 -9.44
N ALA A 217 -17.96 8.86 -9.11
CA ALA A 217 -19.07 8.86 -10.04
C ALA A 217 -18.92 10.00 -11.08
N PRO A 218 -19.54 9.89 -12.27
CA PRO A 218 -19.44 10.93 -13.30
C PRO A 218 -19.89 12.33 -12.87
N ASP A 219 -20.79 12.43 -11.89
CA ASP A 219 -21.34 13.68 -11.38
C ASP A 219 -20.70 14.20 -10.09
N ASP A 220 -19.73 13.46 -9.53
CA ASP A 220 -18.94 13.88 -8.37
C ASP A 220 -18.07 15.10 -8.71
N TYR A 221 -17.82 15.95 -7.71
CA TYR A 221 -16.79 16.97 -7.81
C TYR A 221 -15.43 16.38 -7.46
N VAL A 222 -14.42 16.64 -8.26
CA VAL A 222 -13.06 16.13 -8.06
C VAL A 222 -12.10 17.28 -7.84
N ILE A 223 -11.37 17.26 -6.72
CA ILE A 223 -10.21 18.13 -6.48
C ILE A 223 -8.97 17.25 -6.57
N ASN A 224 -8.23 17.34 -7.66
CA ASN A 224 -6.98 16.63 -7.83
C ASN A 224 -5.82 17.47 -7.29
N MET A 225 -5.29 17.09 -6.12
CA MET A 225 -4.08 17.68 -5.54
C MET A 225 -2.82 16.87 -5.88
N ASN A 226 -2.94 15.85 -6.72
CA ASN A 226 -1.83 15.03 -7.19
C ASN A 226 -1.70 15.13 -8.71
N ARG A 227 -0.81 16.01 -9.15
CA ARG A 227 -0.58 16.30 -10.58
C ARG A 227 -0.18 15.09 -11.43
N HIS A 228 0.25 13.99 -10.81
CA HIS A 228 0.52 12.75 -11.54
C HIS A 228 -0.74 12.20 -12.23
N TYR A 229 -1.92 12.51 -11.69
CA TYR A 229 -3.22 12.02 -12.20
C TYR A 229 -4.00 13.04 -13.01
N ASP A 230 -3.43 14.23 -13.31
CA ASP A 230 -4.11 15.24 -14.13
C ASP A 230 -4.60 14.65 -15.47
N VAL A 231 -3.79 13.76 -16.07
CA VAL A 231 -4.08 13.06 -17.32
C VAL A 231 -5.36 12.20 -17.28
N LEU A 232 -5.74 11.69 -16.11
CA LEU A 232 -6.95 10.86 -15.96
C LEU A 232 -8.24 11.67 -16.10
N PHE A 233 -8.18 12.98 -15.86
CA PHE A 233 -9.36 13.84 -15.85
C PHE A 233 -9.57 14.62 -17.15
N GLU A 234 -8.67 14.49 -18.12
CA GLU A 234 -8.80 15.19 -19.41
C GLU A 234 -9.98 14.67 -20.27
N HIS A 235 -10.46 13.45 -20.02
CA HIS A 235 -11.40 12.77 -20.91
C HIS A 235 -12.63 12.12 -20.25
N GLN A 236 -12.69 11.98 -18.92
CA GLN A 236 -13.67 11.11 -18.27
C GLN A 236 -14.70 11.80 -17.37
N HIS A 237 -14.53 13.08 -17.07
CA HIS A 237 -15.39 13.79 -16.11
C HIS A 237 -15.93 15.09 -16.68
N ASP A 238 -17.05 15.56 -16.12
CA ASP A 238 -17.53 16.91 -16.36
C ASP A 238 -16.44 17.90 -15.93
N VAL A 239 -15.77 18.51 -16.91
CA VAL A 239 -14.67 19.45 -16.70
C VAL A 239 -15.05 20.63 -15.80
N THR A 240 -16.34 20.95 -15.67
CA THR A 240 -16.80 22.02 -14.77
C THR A 240 -16.79 21.61 -13.29
N LYS A 241 -16.62 20.32 -13.01
CA LYS A 241 -16.58 19.74 -11.67
C LYS A 241 -15.19 19.20 -11.28
N VAL A 242 -14.20 19.35 -12.16
CA VAL A 242 -12.82 18.96 -11.93
C VAL A 242 -11.96 20.18 -11.63
N PHE A 243 -11.23 20.13 -10.52
CA PHE A 243 -10.29 21.15 -10.10
C PHE A 243 -8.88 20.54 -10.02
N LEU A 244 -8.00 20.91 -10.95
CA LEU A 244 -6.61 20.45 -11.00
C LEU A 244 -5.70 21.49 -10.33
N MET A 245 -4.77 21.04 -9.48
CA MET A 245 -3.95 21.92 -8.61
C MET A 245 -2.45 21.75 -8.76
#